data_AF-A0A661MRQ7-F1
#
_entry.id   AF-A0A661MRQ7-F1
#
_cell.length_a   1.000
_cell.length_b   1.000
_cell.length_c   1.000
_cell.angle_alpha   90.00
_cell.angle_beta   90.00
_cell.angle_gamma   90.00
#
_symmetry.space_group_name_H-M   'P 1'
#
loop_
_entity.id
_entity.type
_entity.pdbx_description
1 polymer ?
#
loop_
_entity_poly.entity_id
_entity_poly.type
_entity_poly.pdbx_seq_one_letter_code
_entity_poly.pdbx_strand_id
1 'polypeptide(L)'
;MPIVIDHVLPDPTVVRELLIRGTPYWTVQRYVKNLSEMAALSDAAKRGRQDRPMFIAPWFRGNWAYGEVLVDGAEVFLEHEAFRDEAQEMFEGGVVVPQIVYVNLNPPIARVDPGHVDIPAFRGIDRTGYPVWLLATMLKSGLFDRWYIPSVTAVAWYYEGEGGGFTYWPDGPDRSPISRPCIGNSAVVGDNDYMFHRVEAVGPDDRTMPKGLTLESQLSWSGDAWEVIEQGNVLARYEFEAVRVSVSWKAQVFADAEQQALYQSHADDLTLDQVVEMLLTDLAARETPIERPADPLHDRNFIESLNAAYRRAPTVWD
;
A
#
# COMPACT_ATOMS: atom_id res chain seq x y z
N MET A 1 -16.78 -1.91 8.20
CA MET A 1 -16.96 -1.81 6.73
C MET A 1 -16.24 -0.56 6.25
N PRO A 2 -15.72 -0.53 5.01
CA PRO A 2 -15.12 0.69 4.49
C PRO A 2 -16.16 1.81 4.41
N ILE A 3 -15.71 3.03 4.66
CA ILE A 3 -16.53 4.24 4.68
C ILE A 3 -16.21 5.05 3.42
N VAL A 4 -17.24 5.58 2.77
CA VAL A 4 -17.10 6.42 1.58
C VAL A 4 -17.31 7.87 1.99
N ILE A 5 -16.36 8.72 1.64
CA ILE A 5 -16.47 10.17 1.79
C ILE A 5 -16.64 10.78 0.41
N ASP A 6 -17.75 11.48 0.22
CA ASP A 6 -17.96 12.35 -0.94
C ASP A 6 -17.45 13.75 -0.59
N HIS A 7 -16.74 14.40 -1.53
CA HIS A 7 -16.16 15.74 -1.34
C HIS A 7 -15.13 15.83 -0.20
N VAL A 8 -13.93 15.29 -0.45
CA VAL A 8 -12.80 15.32 0.49
C VAL A 8 -12.36 16.76 0.77
N LEU A 9 -12.02 17.51 -0.28
CA LEU A 9 -11.56 18.88 -0.15
C LEU A 9 -12.65 19.88 -0.56
N PRO A 10 -12.79 21.01 0.18
CA PRO A 10 -13.61 22.13 -0.27
C PRO A 10 -13.14 22.71 -1.61
N ASP A 11 -11.82 22.76 -1.81
CA ASP A 11 -11.18 23.18 -3.05
C ASP A 11 -10.17 22.12 -3.50
N PRO A 12 -10.52 21.26 -4.48
CA PRO A 12 -9.62 20.23 -4.99
C PRO A 12 -8.50 20.80 -5.88
N THR A 13 -8.53 22.08 -6.25
CA THR A 13 -7.50 22.66 -7.14
C THR A 13 -6.12 22.72 -6.48
N VAL A 14 -6.05 22.78 -5.13
CA VAL A 14 -4.80 22.73 -4.35
C VAL A 14 -3.98 21.48 -4.64
N VAL A 15 -4.64 20.37 -5.01
CA VAL A 15 -3.97 19.10 -5.33
C VAL A 15 -3.03 19.25 -6.51
N ARG A 16 -3.40 20.08 -7.50
CA ARG A 16 -2.52 20.37 -8.65
C ARG A 16 -1.23 21.03 -8.21
N GLU A 17 -1.30 21.99 -7.30
CA GLU A 17 -0.13 22.69 -6.79
C GLU A 17 0.77 21.76 -5.97
N LEU A 18 0.18 20.91 -5.12
CA LEU A 18 0.91 19.90 -4.36
C LEU A 18 1.61 18.89 -5.27
N LEU A 19 0.93 18.46 -6.34
CA LEU A 19 1.50 17.55 -7.33
C LEU A 19 2.73 18.15 -8.01
N ILE A 20 2.65 19.42 -8.42
CA ILE A 20 3.76 20.13 -9.06
C ILE A 20 4.90 20.36 -8.05
N ARG A 21 4.59 20.80 -6.83
CA ARG A 21 5.59 21.06 -5.78
C ARG A 21 6.32 19.78 -5.32
N GLY A 22 5.60 18.66 -5.26
CA GLY A 22 6.14 17.37 -4.84
C GLY A 22 6.94 16.61 -5.91
N THR A 23 7.10 17.17 -7.12
CA THR A 23 7.89 16.57 -8.19
C THR A 23 9.38 16.46 -7.81
N PRO A 24 10.12 15.44 -8.26
CA PRO A 24 9.67 14.29 -9.07
C PRO A 24 9.00 13.19 -8.24
N TYR A 25 8.44 12.18 -8.92
CA TYR A 25 7.86 10.99 -8.33
C TYR A 25 8.56 9.73 -8.86
N TRP A 26 8.70 8.68 -8.06
CA TRP A 26 9.50 7.49 -8.40
C TRP A 26 8.64 6.25 -8.55
N THR A 27 9.11 5.28 -9.32
CA THR A 27 8.40 4.00 -9.48
C THR A 27 8.08 3.36 -8.12
N VAL A 28 6.86 2.84 -7.95
CA VAL A 28 6.43 2.21 -6.69
C VAL A 28 7.32 1.03 -6.32
N GLN A 29 7.88 0.33 -7.31
CA GLN A 29 8.80 -0.77 -7.11
C GLN A 29 10.07 -0.35 -6.37
N ARG A 30 10.46 0.93 -6.36
CA ARG A 30 11.55 1.45 -5.52
C ARG A 30 11.27 1.30 -4.02
N TYR A 31 9.99 1.23 -3.64
CA TYR A 31 9.54 1.05 -2.27
C TYR A 31 9.36 -0.44 -1.89
N VAL A 32 9.63 -1.38 -2.80
CA VAL A 32 9.56 -2.82 -2.57
C VAL A 32 10.90 -3.45 -2.94
N LYS A 33 11.65 -3.96 -1.95
CA LYS A 33 13.08 -4.28 -2.10
C LYS A 33 13.36 -5.43 -3.07
N ASN A 34 12.41 -6.36 -3.29
CA ASN A 34 12.59 -7.49 -4.21
C ASN A 34 11.25 -8.22 -4.57
N LEU A 35 11.32 -9.19 -5.50
CA LEU A 35 10.19 -10.01 -5.94
C LEU A 35 9.51 -10.82 -4.82
N SER A 36 10.27 -11.23 -3.80
CA SER A 36 9.73 -11.99 -2.67
C SER A 36 8.81 -11.11 -1.80
N GLU A 37 9.14 -9.82 -1.64
CA GLU A 37 8.26 -8.86 -0.99
C GLU A 37 6.95 -8.63 -1.78
N MET A 38 7.03 -8.52 -3.12
CA MET A 38 5.82 -8.42 -3.95
C MET A 38 4.95 -9.69 -3.86
N ALA A 39 5.56 -10.88 -3.85
CA ALA A 39 4.84 -12.15 -3.78
C ALA A 39 4.07 -12.35 -2.46
N ALA A 40 4.55 -11.73 -1.38
CA ALA A 40 3.90 -11.80 -0.07
C ALA A 40 2.69 -10.87 0.04
N LEU A 41 2.71 -9.72 -0.64
CA LEU A 41 1.61 -8.76 -0.67
C LEU A 41 0.53 -9.12 -1.71
N SER A 42 0.95 -9.61 -2.88
CA SER A 42 0.08 -9.87 -4.03
C SER A 42 0.52 -11.12 -4.78
N ASP A 43 -0.44 -11.84 -5.37
CA ASP A 43 -0.13 -12.97 -6.26
C ASP A 43 0.42 -12.52 -7.64
N ALA A 44 0.61 -11.21 -7.87
CA ALA A 44 1.20 -10.66 -9.10
C ALA A 44 2.54 -11.34 -9.46
N ALA A 45 3.40 -11.60 -8.47
CA ALA A 45 4.72 -12.18 -8.68
C ALA A 45 4.68 -13.66 -9.14
N LYS A 46 3.60 -14.40 -8.89
CA LYS A 46 3.47 -15.82 -9.28
C LYS A 46 3.05 -16.02 -10.74
N ARG A 47 2.54 -14.98 -11.41
CA ARG A 47 2.22 -15.05 -12.85
C ARG A 47 3.45 -14.83 -13.74
N GLY A 48 4.59 -14.43 -13.16
CA GLY A 48 5.87 -14.31 -13.85
C GLY A 48 6.63 -15.63 -13.88
N ARG A 49 7.26 -15.96 -15.00
CA ARG A 49 8.30 -17.01 -15.03
C ARG A 49 9.52 -16.50 -14.26
N GLN A 50 10.12 -17.34 -13.41
CA GLN A 50 11.27 -17.02 -12.55
C GLN A 50 12.51 -16.49 -13.31
N ASP A 51 12.55 -16.61 -14.65
CA ASP A 51 13.66 -16.25 -15.53
C ASP A 51 13.52 -14.90 -16.23
N ARG A 52 12.46 -14.12 -15.99
CA ARG A 52 12.28 -12.78 -16.59
C ARG A 52 12.58 -11.66 -15.61
N PRO A 53 13.25 -10.57 -16.06
CA PRO A 53 13.46 -9.38 -15.22
C PRO A 53 12.12 -8.81 -14.77
N MET A 54 12.11 -8.23 -13.56
CA MET A 54 10.92 -7.60 -12.98
C MET A 54 10.35 -6.56 -13.95
N PHE A 55 9.04 -6.67 -14.25
CA PHE A 55 8.35 -5.64 -15.00
C PHE A 55 8.15 -4.40 -14.12
N ILE A 56 8.75 -3.28 -14.52
CA ILE A 56 8.55 -1.98 -13.89
C ILE A 56 7.37 -1.30 -14.58
N ALA A 57 6.28 -1.16 -13.85
CA ALA A 57 5.06 -0.49 -14.30
C ALA A 57 5.22 1.05 -14.21
N PRO A 58 4.60 1.84 -15.10
CA PRO A 58 4.44 3.29 -14.96
C PRO A 58 3.45 3.60 -13.83
N TRP A 59 3.86 3.30 -12.60
CA TRP A 59 3.16 3.60 -11.38
C TRP A 59 4.15 4.33 -10.48
N PHE A 60 3.93 5.63 -10.29
CA PHE A 60 4.83 6.49 -9.56
C PHE A 60 4.25 6.87 -8.20
N ARG A 61 5.11 7.16 -7.24
CA ARG A 61 4.75 7.53 -5.87
C ARG A 61 5.68 8.60 -5.31
N GLY A 62 5.14 9.41 -4.41
CA GLY A 62 5.88 10.34 -3.57
C GLY A 62 5.23 10.47 -2.20
N ASN A 63 6.02 10.85 -1.20
CA ASN A 63 5.52 11.13 0.15
C ASN A 63 5.35 12.64 0.32
N TRP A 64 4.17 13.06 0.73
CA TRP A 64 3.87 14.44 1.10
C TRP A 64 3.94 14.67 2.61
N ALA A 65 3.78 13.61 3.42
CA ALA A 65 4.03 13.64 4.85
C ALA A 65 4.53 12.27 5.37
N TYR A 66 5.39 12.30 6.38
CA TYR A 66 5.84 11.13 7.15
C TYR A 66 6.21 11.58 8.57
N GLY A 67 5.29 11.48 9.52
CA GLY A 67 5.39 12.05 10.87
C GLY A 67 5.33 13.58 10.90
N GLU A 68 5.88 14.23 9.88
CA GLU A 68 5.85 15.65 9.60
C GLU A 68 5.51 15.91 8.12
N VAL A 69 5.18 17.15 7.80
CA VAL A 69 4.91 17.58 6.42
C VAL A 69 6.22 17.68 5.64
N LEU A 70 6.26 17.03 4.48
CA LEU A 70 7.41 17.01 3.56
C LEU A 70 7.21 17.91 2.35
N VAL A 71 5.95 18.18 1.98
CA VAL A 71 5.57 19.09 0.91
C VAL A 71 4.64 20.14 1.49
N ASP A 72 5.06 21.40 1.50
CA ASP A 72 4.28 22.52 2.02
C ASP A 72 2.83 22.46 1.52
N GLY A 73 1.85 22.64 2.40
CA GLY A 73 0.42 22.58 2.08
C GLY A 73 -0.19 21.18 2.18
N ALA A 74 0.60 20.12 2.39
CA ALA A 74 0.08 18.77 2.60
C ALA A 74 -0.61 18.58 3.97
N GLU A 75 -0.56 19.57 4.86
CA GLU A 75 -1.35 19.66 6.10
C GLU A 75 -2.83 19.41 5.82
N VAL A 76 -3.34 19.87 4.67
CA VAL A 76 -4.74 19.69 4.25
C VAL A 76 -5.17 18.22 4.22
N PHE A 77 -4.21 17.31 3.99
CA PHE A 77 -4.44 15.87 4.09
C PHE A 77 -3.99 15.30 5.44
N LEU A 78 -2.81 15.67 5.95
CA LEU A 78 -2.27 15.09 7.19
C LEU A 78 -3.17 15.39 8.40
N GLU A 79 -3.75 16.59 8.43
CA GLU A 79 -4.61 17.09 9.48
C GLU A 79 -6.10 16.99 9.15
N HIS A 80 -6.45 16.25 8.09
CA HIS A 80 -7.82 16.17 7.59
C HIS A 80 -8.79 15.61 8.65
N GLU A 81 -9.69 16.47 9.14
CA GLU A 81 -10.60 16.15 10.24
C GLU A 81 -11.52 14.99 9.89
N ALA A 82 -12.19 15.02 8.73
CA ALA A 82 -13.10 13.92 8.35
C ALA A 82 -12.39 12.56 8.26
N PHE A 83 -11.14 12.49 7.80
CA PHE A 83 -10.40 11.22 7.79
C PHE A 83 -10.12 10.71 9.20
N ARG A 84 -9.84 11.61 10.14
CA ARG A 84 -9.64 11.28 11.56
C ARG A 84 -10.94 10.83 12.21
N ASP A 85 -12.04 11.52 11.94
CA ASP A 85 -13.35 11.21 12.50
C ASP A 85 -13.85 9.84 12.01
N GLU A 86 -13.79 9.57 10.69
CA GLU A 86 -14.18 8.26 10.14
C GLU A 86 -13.28 7.13 10.63
N ALA A 87 -11.98 7.39 10.79
CA ALA A 87 -11.05 6.45 11.41
C ALA A 87 -11.43 6.15 12.87
N GLN A 88 -11.78 7.18 13.63
CA GLN A 88 -12.19 7.03 15.02
C GLN A 88 -13.51 6.26 15.14
N GLU A 89 -14.48 6.52 14.26
CA GLU A 89 -15.73 5.76 14.20
C GLU A 89 -15.48 4.29 13.86
N MET A 90 -14.67 4.01 12.84
CA MET A 90 -14.34 2.65 12.41
C MET A 90 -13.70 1.79 13.50
N PHE A 91 -12.98 2.43 14.42
CA PHE A 91 -12.27 1.78 15.53
C PHE A 91 -12.85 2.15 16.90
N GLU A 92 -14.16 2.37 16.96
CA GLU A 92 -14.94 2.49 18.21
C GLU A 92 -14.40 3.53 19.21
N GLY A 93 -13.92 4.67 18.71
CA GLY A 93 -13.39 5.75 19.54
C GLY A 93 -11.89 5.72 19.78
N GLY A 94 -11.15 4.83 19.09
CA GLY A 94 -9.71 4.67 19.24
C GLY A 94 -8.88 5.96 19.07
N VAL A 95 -7.67 5.95 19.62
CA VAL A 95 -6.70 7.03 19.47
C VAL A 95 -6.07 6.97 18.09
N VAL A 96 -6.47 7.90 17.22
CA VAL A 96 -5.98 8.02 15.84
C VAL A 96 -4.73 8.89 15.79
N VAL A 97 -3.65 8.34 15.25
CA VAL A 97 -2.38 9.05 15.06
C VAL A 97 -2.04 9.05 13.57
N PRO A 98 -2.28 10.16 12.86
CA PRO A 98 -1.90 10.30 11.45
C PRO A 98 -0.39 10.23 11.29
N GLN A 99 0.08 9.48 10.30
CA GLN A 99 1.51 9.24 10.11
C GLN A 99 1.97 9.58 8.71
N ILE A 100 1.21 9.21 7.68
CA ILE A 100 1.73 9.25 6.31
C ILE A 100 0.69 9.85 5.38
N VAL A 101 1.12 10.75 4.51
CA VAL A 101 0.39 11.12 3.29
C VAL A 101 1.31 10.80 2.12
N TYR A 102 0.89 9.87 1.26
CA TYR A 102 1.59 9.58 0.02
C TYR A 102 0.65 9.68 -1.16
N VAL A 103 1.19 10.02 -2.33
CA VAL A 103 0.43 10.13 -3.57
C VAL A 103 0.90 9.06 -4.54
N ASN A 104 -0.02 8.41 -5.23
CA ASN A 104 0.26 7.59 -6.40
C ASN A 104 -0.17 8.35 -7.66
N LEU A 105 0.70 8.33 -8.67
CA LEU A 105 0.45 8.85 -10.00
C LEU A 105 0.52 7.70 -11.01
N ASN A 106 -0.57 7.48 -11.71
CA ASN A 106 -0.72 6.43 -12.70
C ASN A 106 -1.04 7.05 -14.05
N PRO A 107 -0.05 7.26 -14.93
CA PRO A 107 -0.30 7.42 -16.36
C PRO A 107 -1.10 6.23 -16.91
N PRO A 108 -1.66 6.32 -18.13
CA PRO A 108 -2.45 5.25 -18.73
C PRO A 108 -1.73 3.89 -18.63
N ILE A 109 -2.36 2.95 -17.92
CA ILE A 109 -1.77 1.66 -17.54
C ILE A 109 -2.83 0.56 -17.52
N ALA A 110 -2.46 -0.63 -18.01
CA ALA A 110 -3.31 -1.81 -17.87
C ALA A 110 -3.40 -2.25 -16.39
N ARG A 111 -4.43 -3.01 -16.02
CA ARG A 111 -4.48 -3.60 -14.67
C ARG A 111 -3.28 -4.54 -14.46
N VAL A 112 -2.39 -4.19 -13.53
CA VAL A 112 -1.17 -4.96 -13.22
C VAL A 112 -1.23 -5.71 -11.90
N ASP A 113 -2.15 -5.34 -11.01
CA ASP A 113 -2.30 -5.95 -9.68
C ASP A 113 -3.61 -6.76 -9.58
N PRO A 114 -3.55 -8.06 -9.21
CA PRO A 114 -4.74 -8.87 -8.96
C PRO A 114 -5.49 -8.51 -7.67
N GLY A 115 -4.84 -7.81 -6.72
CA GLY A 115 -5.36 -7.50 -5.40
C GLY A 115 -4.32 -7.74 -4.32
N HIS A 116 -4.11 -6.74 -3.45
CA HIS A 116 -3.17 -6.78 -2.33
C HIS A 116 -3.79 -6.20 -1.05
N VAL A 117 -3.10 -6.40 0.06
CA VAL A 117 -3.31 -5.65 1.30
C VAL A 117 -2.12 -4.73 1.54
N ASP A 118 -2.32 -3.70 2.36
CA ASP A 118 -1.25 -2.83 2.82
C ASP A 118 -0.28 -3.58 3.75
N ILE A 119 0.87 -2.95 3.99
CA ILE A 119 1.92 -3.51 4.86
C ILE A 119 1.55 -3.23 6.32
N PRO A 120 1.34 -4.28 7.14
CA PRO A 120 1.01 -4.15 8.55
C PRO A 120 2.26 -3.82 9.38
N ALA A 121 2.05 -3.38 10.61
CA ALA A 121 3.10 -3.19 11.60
C ALA A 121 2.73 -3.88 12.92
N PHE A 122 3.75 -4.31 13.66
CA PHE A 122 3.61 -4.92 14.97
C PHE A 122 4.57 -4.23 15.93
N ARG A 123 4.25 -4.20 17.22
CA ARG A 123 5.18 -3.71 18.25
C ARG A 123 6.50 -4.47 18.17
N GLY A 124 7.60 -3.75 17.98
CA GLY A 124 8.96 -4.30 17.77
C GLY A 124 9.30 -4.80 16.37
N ILE A 125 8.31 -5.00 15.47
CA ILE A 125 8.51 -5.60 14.15
C ILE A 125 7.74 -4.80 13.08
N ASP A 126 8.45 -3.94 12.35
CA ASP A 126 7.87 -3.12 11.27
C ASP A 126 8.75 -3.08 10.01
N ARG A 127 8.28 -2.36 8.99
CA ARG A 127 8.92 -2.27 7.67
C ARG A 127 10.26 -1.52 7.66
N THR A 128 10.63 -0.84 8.74
CA THR A 128 11.91 -0.14 8.85
C THR A 128 13.04 -1.12 9.18
N GLY A 129 12.76 -2.12 10.01
CA GLY A 129 13.72 -3.14 10.44
C GLY A 129 13.59 -4.48 9.71
N TYR A 130 12.41 -4.82 9.19
CA TYR A 130 12.08 -6.18 8.75
C TYR A 130 11.50 -6.24 7.34
N PRO A 131 11.68 -7.37 6.63
CA PRO A 131 11.19 -7.51 5.27
C PRO A 131 9.66 -7.62 5.24
N VAL A 132 9.07 -7.06 4.19
CA VAL A 132 7.60 -7.00 4.01
C VAL A 132 6.95 -8.40 4.02
N TRP A 133 7.66 -9.41 3.52
CA TRP A 133 7.12 -10.78 3.50
C TRP A 133 6.84 -11.31 4.90
N LEU A 134 7.68 -10.94 5.89
CA LEU A 134 7.51 -11.38 7.26
C LEU A 134 6.27 -10.73 7.86
N LEU A 135 6.12 -9.41 7.68
CA LEU A 135 4.98 -8.63 8.17
C LEU A 135 3.66 -9.16 7.61
N ALA A 136 3.61 -9.41 6.29
CA ALA A 136 2.44 -9.97 5.64
C ALA A 136 2.12 -11.39 6.15
N THR A 137 3.15 -12.21 6.40
CA THR A 137 2.98 -13.56 6.96
C THR A 137 2.44 -13.51 8.39
N MET A 138 2.98 -12.62 9.22
CA MET A 138 2.53 -12.43 10.60
C MET A 138 1.05 -12.04 10.67
N LEU A 139 0.60 -11.12 9.80
CA LEU A 139 -0.81 -10.74 9.77
C LEU A 139 -1.71 -11.89 9.28
N LYS A 140 -1.31 -12.57 8.20
CA LYS A 140 -2.10 -13.66 7.61
C LYS A 140 -2.21 -14.89 8.52
N SER A 141 -1.25 -15.10 9.42
CA SER A 141 -1.28 -16.20 10.38
C SER A 141 -2.29 -15.98 11.51
N GLY A 142 -2.58 -14.73 11.87
CA GLY A 142 -3.40 -14.37 13.03
C GLY A 142 -2.75 -14.68 14.39
N LEU A 143 -1.48 -15.11 14.39
CA LEU A 143 -0.76 -15.48 15.62
C LEU A 143 -0.31 -14.25 16.43
N PHE A 144 -0.26 -13.08 15.79
CA PHE A 144 0.39 -11.88 16.32
C PHE A 144 -0.59 -10.74 16.62
N ASP A 145 -1.91 -11.01 16.63
CA ASP A 145 -2.96 -10.01 16.80
C ASP A 145 -2.77 -9.15 18.06
N ARG A 146 -2.23 -9.74 19.14
CA ARG A 146 -1.92 -9.01 20.39
C ARG A 146 -0.91 -7.86 20.17
N TRP A 147 0.04 -8.02 19.26
CA TRP A 147 1.11 -7.05 18.97
C TRP A 147 0.85 -6.24 17.71
N TYR A 148 -0.19 -6.57 16.96
CA TYR A 148 -0.61 -5.81 15.78
C TYR A 148 -0.89 -4.36 16.17
N ILE A 149 -0.42 -3.44 15.33
CA ILE A 149 -0.72 -2.01 15.43
C ILE A 149 -1.77 -1.72 14.35
N PRO A 150 -3.05 -1.58 14.73
CA PRO A 150 -4.10 -1.29 13.79
C PRO A 150 -3.79 -0.04 12.97
N SER A 151 -4.14 -0.09 11.69
CA SER A 151 -3.97 1.04 10.82
C SER A 151 -5.18 1.23 9.91
N VAL A 152 -5.41 2.49 9.55
CA VAL A 152 -6.49 2.90 8.68
C VAL A 152 -5.89 3.70 7.54
N THR A 153 -6.40 3.45 6.33
CA THR A 153 -6.01 4.18 5.14
C THR A 153 -7.24 4.83 4.52
N ALA A 154 -7.19 6.14 4.29
CA ALA A 154 -8.12 6.85 3.43
C ALA A 154 -7.47 7.05 2.06
N VAL A 155 -8.06 6.50 1.00
CA VAL A 155 -7.59 6.68 -0.38
C VAL A 155 -8.53 7.64 -1.09
N ALA A 156 -8.05 8.86 -1.38
CA ALA A 156 -8.77 9.90 -2.09
C ALA A 156 -8.32 10.01 -3.55
N TRP A 157 -9.23 10.36 -4.47
CA TRP A 157 -8.94 10.44 -5.90
C TRP A 157 -9.13 11.83 -6.49
N TYR A 158 -8.26 12.19 -7.43
CA TYR A 158 -8.33 13.44 -8.20
C TYR A 158 -8.03 13.14 -9.66
N TYR A 159 -9.05 12.68 -10.38
CA TYR A 159 -8.91 12.23 -11.76
C TYR A 159 -10.26 12.33 -12.47
N GLU A 160 -10.24 12.94 -13.66
CA GLU A 160 -11.42 13.15 -14.51
C GLU A 160 -11.33 12.34 -15.82
N GLY A 161 -10.30 11.51 -15.97
CA GLY A 161 -10.10 10.68 -17.16
C GLY A 161 -10.83 9.34 -17.10
N GLU A 162 -10.51 8.47 -18.06
CA GLU A 162 -11.16 7.17 -18.22
C GLU A 162 -10.55 6.09 -17.31
N GLY A 163 -11.40 5.25 -16.72
CA GLY A 163 -11.00 4.11 -15.90
C GLY A 163 -10.47 4.50 -14.53
N GLY A 164 -9.51 3.75 -14.01
CA GLY A 164 -8.86 4.02 -12.73
C GLY A 164 -9.70 3.71 -11.50
N GLY A 165 -10.74 2.88 -11.64
CA GLY A 165 -11.55 2.44 -10.52
C GLY A 165 -10.76 1.76 -9.40
N PHE A 166 -11.44 1.55 -8.29
CA PHE A 166 -10.92 0.90 -7.10
C PHE A 166 -11.77 -0.32 -6.79
N THR A 167 -11.22 -1.51 -7.00
CA THR A 167 -11.86 -2.76 -6.61
C THR A 167 -11.39 -3.14 -5.20
N TYR A 168 -12.29 -3.49 -4.30
CA TYR A 168 -11.94 -3.94 -2.94
C TYR A 168 -12.85 -5.06 -2.43
N TRP A 169 -12.37 -5.82 -1.46
CA TRP A 169 -13.04 -6.98 -0.86
C TRP A 169 -13.32 -6.73 0.62
N PRO A 170 -14.44 -6.07 0.97
CA PRO A 170 -14.72 -5.68 2.35
C PRO A 170 -15.01 -6.89 3.26
N ASP A 171 -15.57 -7.96 2.69
CA ASP A 171 -15.92 -9.19 3.41
C ASP A 171 -14.86 -10.29 3.26
N GLY A 172 -13.65 -9.91 2.82
CA GLY A 172 -12.53 -10.81 2.62
C GLY A 172 -12.40 -11.38 1.19
N PRO A 173 -11.24 -11.98 0.89
CA PRO A 173 -10.81 -12.32 -0.46
C PRO A 173 -11.66 -13.39 -1.18
N ASP A 174 -12.44 -14.17 -0.42
CA ASP A 174 -13.28 -15.26 -0.93
C ASP A 174 -14.73 -14.82 -1.18
N ARG A 175 -15.02 -13.53 -1.04
CA ARG A 175 -16.33 -12.93 -1.28
C ARG A 175 -16.31 -12.04 -2.52
N SER A 176 -17.50 -11.69 -3.01
CA SER A 176 -17.61 -10.79 -4.16
C SER A 176 -16.94 -9.44 -3.85
N PRO A 177 -16.11 -8.92 -4.78
CA PRO A 177 -15.59 -7.58 -4.63
C PRO A 177 -16.69 -6.52 -4.81
N ILE A 178 -16.32 -5.29 -4.46
CA ILE A 178 -17.01 -4.08 -4.88
C ILE A 178 -16.06 -3.33 -5.81
N SER A 179 -16.49 -3.13 -7.06
CA SER A 179 -15.84 -2.21 -8.00
C SER A 179 -16.48 -0.83 -7.88
N ARG A 180 -15.65 0.17 -7.56
CA ARG A 180 -16.06 1.58 -7.48
C ARG A 180 -15.36 2.37 -8.60
N PRO A 181 -16.09 3.16 -9.40
CA PRO A 181 -15.45 4.03 -10.39
C PRO A 181 -14.54 5.07 -9.71
N CYS A 182 -13.58 5.61 -10.46
CA CYS A 182 -12.72 6.69 -9.98
C CYS A 182 -13.53 7.98 -9.93
N ILE A 183 -14.10 8.29 -8.77
CA ILE A 183 -14.86 9.52 -8.57
C ILE A 183 -13.91 10.59 -8.03
N GLY A 184 -13.76 11.70 -8.75
CA GLY A 184 -12.94 12.84 -8.33
C GLY A 184 -13.41 13.44 -7.00
N ASN A 185 -12.44 13.92 -6.21
CA ASN A 185 -12.64 14.51 -4.89
C ASN A 185 -13.47 13.65 -3.92
N SER A 186 -13.28 12.33 -3.97
CA SER A 186 -13.92 11.37 -3.07
C SER A 186 -12.88 10.44 -2.47
N ALA A 187 -13.22 9.76 -1.37
CA ALA A 187 -12.34 8.79 -0.72
C ALA A 187 -13.06 7.51 -0.29
N VAL A 188 -12.27 6.44 -0.15
CA VAL A 188 -12.63 5.23 0.60
C VAL A 188 -11.69 5.13 1.79
N VAL A 189 -12.26 5.05 2.99
CA VAL A 189 -11.57 4.82 4.26
C VAL A 189 -11.75 3.35 4.64
N GLY A 190 -10.66 2.68 5.01
CA GLY A 190 -10.72 1.27 5.38
C GLY A 190 -9.49 0.79 6.14
N ASP A 191 -9.65 -0.33 6.83
CA ASP A 191 -8.53 -1.16 7.28
C ASP A 191 -7.94 -1.87 6.07
N ASN A 192 -6.99 -1.23 5.40
CA ASN A 192 -6.34 -1.77 4.21
C ASN A 192 -5.32 -2.87 4.52
N ASP A 193 -4.96 -3.09 5.78
CA ASP A 193 -4.10 -4.21 6.16
C ASP A 193 -4.88 -5.54 6.05
N TYR A 194 -6.21 -5.52 6.23
CA TYR A 194 -7.08 -6.68 6.02
C TYR A 194 -7.94 -6.60 4.73
N MET A 195 -8.32 -5.40 4.30
CA MET A 195 -9.14 -5.20 3.11
C MET A 195 -8.30 -5.34 1.85
N PHE A 196 -8.44 -6.47 1.16
CA PHE A 196 -7.85 -6.63 -0.16
C PHE A 196 -8.39 -5.57 -1.10
N HIS A 197 -7.51 -5.00 -1.91
CA HIS A 197 -7.86 -3.97 -2.86
C HIS A 197 -6.91 -3.93 -4.05
N ARG A 198 -7.34 -3.30 -5.14
CA ARG A 198 -6.52 -3.06 -6.34
C ARG A 198 -6.97 -1.80 -7.08
N VAL A 199 -6.05 -1.31 -7.90
CA VAL A 199 -6.32 -0.28 -8.90
C VAL A 199 -6.72 -0.96 -10.22
N GLU A 200 -7.80 -0.47 -10.83
CA GLU A 200 -8.26 -0.91 -12.16
C GLU A 200 -7.44 -0.25 -13.28
N ALA A 201 -7.65 -0.67 -14.53
CA ALA A 201 -6.91 -0.09 -15.66
C ALA A 201 -7.18 1.42 -15.79
N VAL A 202 -6.15 2.21 -16.08
CA VAL A 202 -6.22 3.67 -16.22
C VAL A 202 -6.06 4.04 -17.70
N GLY A 203 -6.88 4.97 -18.17
CA GLY A 203 -6.88 5.44 -19.56
C GLY A 203 -7.51 4.44 -20.54
N PRO A 204 -7.58 4.82 -21.82
CA PRO A 204 -8.30 4.08 -22.85
C PRO A 204 -7.66 2.71 -23.14
N ASP A 205 -8.41 1.81 -23.78
CA ASP A 205 -7.94 0.47 -24.10
C ASP A 205 -6.76 0.43 -25.07
N ASP A 206 -6.62 1.43 -25.95
CA ASP A 206 -5.52 1.59 -26.90
C ASP A 206 -4.32 2.37 -26.33
N ARG A 207 -4.29 2.58 -25.00
CA ARG A 207 -3.19 3.25 -24.27
C ARG A 207 -1.82 2.73 -24.65
N THR A 208 -0.86 3.66 -24.73
CA THR A 208 0.55 3.35 -24.94
C THR A 208 1.32 3.47 -23.64
N MET A 209 2.06 2.40 -23.30
CA MET A 209 2.90 2.31 -22.12
C MET A 209 4.35 2.69 -22.46
N PRO A 210 5.04 3.48 -21.60
CA PRO A 210 6.46 3.75 -21.79
C PRO A 210 7.25 2.45 -21.63
N LYS A 211 8.27 2.27 -22.45
CA LYS A 211 9.18 1.11 -22.42
C LYS A 211 10.52 1.53 -21.81
N GLY A 212 11.22 0.57 -21.21
CA GLY A 212 12.57 0.80 -20.67
C GLY A 212 12.59 1.41 -19.27
N LEU A 213 11.48 1.34 -18.52
CA LEU A 213 11.46 1.79 -17.13
C LEU A 213 12.39 0.95 -16.25
N THR A 214 13.07 1.64 -15.34
CA THR A 214 13.90 1.06 -14.28
C THR A 214 13.45 1.59 -12.91
N LEU A 215 14.08 1.13 -11.83
CA LEU A 215 13.84 1.66 -10.49
C LEU A 215 14.20 3.14 -10.36
N GLU A 216 15.07 3.66 -11.24
CA GLU A 216 15.50 5.05 -11.27
C GLU A 216 14.62 5.93 -12.17
N SER A 217 13.64 5.34 -12.87
CA SER A 217 12.67 6.11 -13.65
C SER A 217 11.85 7.01 -12.73
N GLN A 218 11.58 8.23 -13.20
CA GLN A 218 10.80 9.21 -12.48
C GLN A 218 9.72 9.84 -13.37
N LEU A 219 8.65 10.31 -12.74
CA LEU A 219 7.62 11.14 -13.35
C LEU A 219 7.81 12.56 -12.83
N SER A 220 8.02 13.53 -13.71
CA SER A 220 8.23 14.92 -13.33
C SER A 220 7.35 15.87 -14.12
N TRP A 221 6.92 16.97 -13.50
CA TRP A 221 6.25 18.05 -14.22
C TRP A 221 7.27 18.94 -14.93
N SER A 222 7.12 19.16 -16.25
CA SER A 222 8.02 20.02 -17.05
C SER A 222 7.60 21.49 -17.11
N GLY A 223 6.42 21.83 -16.57
CA GLY A 223 5.79 23.15 -16.71
C GLY A 223 4.51 23.10 -17.52
N ASP A 224 4.41 22.17 -18.47
CA ASP A 224 3.28 21.99 -19.39
C ASP A 224 2.77 20.55 -19.47
N ALA A 225 3.59 19.54 -19.16
CA ALA A 225 3.22 18.13 -19.20
C ALA A 225 3.91 17.33 -18.09
N TRP A 226 3.40 16.14 -17.83
CA TRP A 226 4.12 15.10 -17.09
C TRP A 226 5.09 14.40 -18.02
N GLU A 227 6.35 14.28 -17.61
CA GLU A 227 7.38 13.56 -18.33
C GLU A 227 7.83 12.34 -17.54
N VAL A 228 7.82 11.18 -18.20
CA VAL A 228 8.49 9.99 -17.70
C VAL A 228 9.95 10.06 -18.13
N ILE A 229 10.86 10.16 -17.18
CA ILE A 229 12.29 10.38 -17.41
C ILE A 229 13.08 9.17 -16.91
N GLU A 230 13.99 8.66 -17.74
CA GLU A 230 14.95 7.61 -17.40
C GLU A 230 16.35 8.05 -17.83
N GLN A 231 17.28 8.14 -16.87
CA GLN A 231 18.68 8.58 -17.12
C GLN A 231 18.77 9.88 -17.94
N GLY A 232 17.86 10.83 -17.68
CA GLY A 232 17.81 12.12 -18.37
C GLY A 232 17.10 12.10 -19.74
N ASN A 233 16.65 10.94 -20.24
CA ASN A 233 15.86 10.83 -21.46
C ASN A 233 14.37 10.83 -21.16
N VAL A 234 13.60 11.63 -21.89
CA VAL A 234 12.13 11.61 -21.83
C VAL A 234 11.61 10.42 -22.63
N LEU A 235 11.00 9.45 -21.94
CA LEU A 235 10.43 8.23 -22.52
C LEU A 235 8.97 8.39 -22.94
N ALA A 236 8.22 9.25 -22.25
CA ALA A 236 6.83 9.56 -22.56
C ALA A 236 6.43 10.93 -21.98
N ARG A 237 5.42 11.55 -22.58
CA ARG A 237 4.78 12.77 -22.11
C ARG A 237 3.27 12.56 -21.98
N TYR A 238 2.68 13.12 -20.93
CA TYR A 238 1.24 13.05 -20.67
C TYR A 238 0.71 14.43 -20.29
N GLU A 239 -0.48 14.76 -20.77
CA GLU A 239 -1.24 15.90 -20.24
C GLU A 239 -1.52 15.69 -18.75
N PHE A 240 -1.79 16.77 -18.03
CA PHE A 240 -2.00 16.71 -16.58
C PHE A 240 -3.16 15.77 -16.22
N GLU A 241 -4.25 15.88 -16.95
CA GLU A 241 -5.51 15.17 -16.76
C GLU A 241 -5.45 13.70 -17.20
N ALA A 242 -4.40 13.32 -17.97
CA ALA A 242 -4.20 11.94 -18.40
C ALA A 242 -3.61 11.06 -17.29
N VAL A 243 -3.06 11.66 -16.22
CA VAL A 243 -2.46 10.95 -15.10
C VAL A 243 -3.46 10.85 -13.96
N ARG A 244 -3.82 9.63 -13.57
CA ARG A 244 -4.67 9.39 -12.41
C ARG A 244 -3.89 9.66 -11.14
N VAL A 245 -4.52 10.42 -10.24
CA VAL A 245 -3.96 10.75 -8.93
C VAL A 245 -4.79 10.10 -7.84
N SER A 246 -4.12 9.40 -6.92
CA SER A 246 -4.71 9.00 -5.65
C SER A 246 -3.83 9.44 -4.50
N VAL A 247 -4.39 10.17 -3.54
CA VAL A 247 -3.73 10.56 -2.28
C VAL A 247 -4.16 9.58 -1.20
N SER A 248 -3.21 8.94 -0.55
CA SER A 248 -3.44 8.00 0.54
C SER A 248 -2.97 8.61 1.84
N TRP A 249 -3.89 8.78 2.78
CA TRP A 249 -3.64 9.16 4.15
C TRP A 249 -3.66 7.91 5.02
N LYS A 250 -2.62 7.67 5.81
CA LYS A 250 -2.51 6.51 6.71
C LYS A 250 -2.29 6.96 8.14
N ALA A 251 -3.08 6.40 9.05
CA ALA A 251 -2.97 6.61 10.49
C ALA A 251 -2.82 5.27 11.22
N GLN A 252 -2.04 5.29 12.30
CA GLN A 252 -2.10 4.24 13.32
C GLN A 252 -3.32 4.48 14.19
N VAL A 253 -3.96 3.41 14.65
CA VAL A 253 -5.09 3.48 15.56
C VAL A 253 -4.82 2.59 16.76
N PHE A 254 -4.88 3.18 17.95
CA PHE A 254 -4.76 2.45 19.21
C PHE A 254 -6.13 2.34 19.86
N ALA A 255 -6.43 1.21 20.50
CA ALA A 255 -7.71 1.03 21.18
C ALA A 255 -7.96 2.12 22.24
N ASP A 256 -6.89 2.52 22.94
CA ASP A 256 -6.91 3.57 23.95
C ASP A 256 -5.51 4.18 24.16
N ALA A 257 -5.42 5.14 25.09
CA ALA A 257 -4.16 5.79 25.45
C ALA A 257 -3.15 4.86 26.13
N GLU A 258 -3.59 3.77 26.77
CA GLU A 258 -2.69 2.79 27.38
C GLU A 258 -1.99 1.96 26.31
N GLN A 259 -2.71 1.51 25.28
CA GLN A 259 -2.12 0.82 24.13
C GLN A 259 -1.16 1.72 23.34
N GLN A 260 -1.49 3.01 23.21
CA GLN A 260 -0.57 3.99 22.62
C GLN A 260 0.70 4.14 23.47
N ALA A 261 0.57 4.29 24.78
CA ALA A 261 1.70 4.41 25.69
C ALA A 261 2.58 3.15 25.68
N LEU A 262 1.98 1.96 25.61
CA LEU A 262 2.68 0.68 25.53
C LEU A 262 3.54 0.59 24.26
N TYR A 263 3.01 1.04 23.12
CA TYR A 263 3.76 1.15 21.88
C TYR A 263 4.92 2.13 22.01
N GLN A 264 4.68 3.33 22.54
CA GLN A 264 5.71 4.37 22.69
C GLN A 264 6.82 3.97 23.66
N SER A 265 6.51 3.18 24.69
CA SER A 265 7.50 2.75 25.69
C SER A 265 8.30 1.52 25.26
N HIS A 266 7.95 0.86 24.14
CA HIS A 266 8.57 -0.38 23.68
C HIS A 266 8.62 -1.50 24.75
N ALA A 267 7.63 -1.53 25.66
CA ALA A 267 7.69 -2.39 26.85
C ALA A 267 7.17 -3.83 26.60
N ASP A 268 6.43 -4.05 25.50
CA ASP A 268 5.92 -5.36 25.05
C ASP A 268 6.13 -5.48 23.54
N ASP A 269 7.39 -5.31 23.12
CA ASP A 269 7.82 -5.46 21.73
C ASP A 269 8.16 -6.92 21.41
N LEU A 270 7.77 -7.37 20.21
CA LEU A 270 8.22 -8.63 19.67
C LEU A 270 9.69 -8.56 19.26
N THR A 271 10.39 -9.66 19.48
CA THR A 271 11.70 -9.95 18.89
C THR A 271 11.54 -10.88 17.69
N LEU A 272 12.50 -10.84 16.76
CA LEU A 272 12.52 -11.77 15.63
C LEU A 272 12.51 -13.24 16.10
N ASP A 273 13.24 -13.55 17.19
CA ASP A 273 13.29 -14.91 17.72
C ASP A 273 11.93 -15.42 18.17
N GLN A 274 11.15 -14.58 18.86
CA GLN A 274 9.77 -14.92 19.25
C GLN A 274 8.89 -15.14 18.02
N VAL A 275 8.99 -14.27 17.00
CA VAL A 275 8.23 -14.40 15.76
C VAL A 275 8.53 -15.74 15.07
N VAL A 276 9.81 -16.09 14.93
CA VAL A 276 10.24 -17.34 14.29
C VAL A 276 9.77 -18.54 15.10
N GLU A 277 9.93 -18.55 16.43
CA GLU A 277 9.47 -19.66 17.27
C GLU A 277 7.95 -19.86 17.20
N MET A 278 7.16 -18.79 17.21
CA MET A 278 5.70 -18.88 17.10
C MET A 278 5.27 -19.46 15.75
N LEU A 279 5.91 -19.02 14.65
CA LEU A 279 5.63 -19.55 13.30
C LEU A 279 6.02 -21.03 13.18
N LEU A 280 7.19 -21.43 13.72
CA LEU A 280 7.64 -22.82 13.70
C LEU A 280 6.71 -23.73 14.54
N THR A 281 6.28 -23.23 15.70
CA THR A 281 5.34 -23.94 16.57
C THR A 281 4.00 -24.17 15.86
N ASP A 282 3.46 -23.15 15.18
CA ASP A 282 2.21 -23.29 14.43
C ASP A 282 2.36 -24.21 13.21
N LEU A 283 3.48 -24.13 12.48
CA LEU A 283 3.78 -25.06 11.39
C LEU A 283 3.87 -26.53 11.86
N ALA A 284 4.47 -26.77 13.02
CA ALA A 284 4.51 -28.10 13.62
C ALA A 284 3.11 -28.59 14.02
N ALA A 285 2.28 -27.71 14.59
CA ALA A 285 0.88 -28.01 14.92
C ALA A 285 0.02 -28.31 13.67
N ARG A 286 0.40 -27.76 12.51
CA ARG A 286 -0.19 -28.05 11.19
C ARG A 286 0.37 -29.30 10.50
N GLU A 287 1.16 -30.10 11.20
CA GLU A 287 1.81 -31.31 10.67
C GLU A 287 2.79 -31.04 9.50
N THR A 288 3.31 -29.81 9.39
CA THR A 288 4.32 -29.39 8.42
C THR A 288 5.56 -28.80 9.12
N PRO A 289 6.24 -29.54 10.02
CA PRO A 289 7.37 -29.02 10.77
C PRO A 289 8.55 -28.71 9.86
N ILE A 290 9.29 -27.65 10.20
CA ILE A 290 10.51 -27.22 9.50
C ILE A 290 11.57 -26.97 10.55
N GLU A 291 12.82 -27.29 10.22
CA GLU A 291 13.95 -26.96 11.09
C GLU A 291 14.17 -25.44 11.13
N ARG A 292 14.49 -24.90 12.31
CA ARG A 292 14.79 -23.48 12.44
C ARG A 292 16.03 -23.12 11.59
N PRO A 293 15.90 -22.22 10.60
CA PRO A 293 17.04 -21.80 9.80
C PRO A 293 18.00 -20.91 10.59
N ALA A 294 19.28 -20.91 10.20
CA ALA A 294 20.30 -20.05 10.79
C ALA A 294 20.09 -18.57 10.45
N ASP A 295 19.55 -18.26 9.27
CA ASP A 295 19.13 -16.92 8.84
C ASP A 295 17.67 -16.96 8.35
N PRO A 296 16.69 -16.84 9.27
CA PRO A 296 15.27 -16.92 8.93
C PRO A 296 14.80 -15.86 7.94
N LEU A 297 15.48 -14.70 7.87
CA LEU A 297 15.05 -13.60 7.01
C LEU A 297 15.36 -13.85 5.52
N HIS A 298 16.31 -14.75 5.24
CA HIS A 298 16.80 -15.05 3.90
C HIS A 298 16.74 -16.54 3.53
N ASP A 299 16.33 -17.42 4.44
CA ASP A 299 16.16 -18.84 4.15
C ASP A 299 14.98 -19.08 3.21
N ARG A 300 15.30 -19.51 2.00
CA ARG A 300 14.31 -19.71 0.94
C ARG A 300 13.27 -20.78 1.29
N ASN A 301 13.68 -21.89 1.88
CA ASN A 301 12.77 -23.00 2.18
C ASN A 301 11.77 -22.60 3.26
N PHE A 302 12.25 -21.87 4.27
CA PHE A 302 11.42 -21.31 5.33
C PHE A 302 10.39 -20.33 4.75
N ILE A 303 10.83 -19.36 3.96
CA ILE A 303 9.95 -18.35 3.34
C ILE A 303 8.91 -19.00 2.42
N GLU A 304 9.30 -19.94 1.56
CA GLU A 304 8.37 -20.63 0.65
C GLU A 304 7.32 -21.42 1.42
N SER A 305 7.70 -22.07 2.52
CA SER A 305 6.79 -22.87 3.33
C SER A 305 5.80 -22.00 4.12
N LEU A 306 6.25 -20.89 4.68
CA LEU A 306 5.37 -19.90 5.31
C LEU A 306 4.37 -19.33 4.30
N ASN A 307 4.85 -18.95 3.12
CA ASN A 307 4.00 -18.45 2.04
C ASN A 307 2.97 -19.48 1.57
N ALA A 308 3.28 -20.79 1.64
CA ALA A 308 2.33 -21.85 1.34
C ALA A 308 1.29 -22.02 2.47
N ALA A 309 1.75 -22.04 3.73
CA ALA A 309 0.90 -22.28 4.90
C ALA A 309 -0.08 -21.14 5.22
N TYR A 310 0.33 -19.89 4.97
CA TYR A 310 -0.43 -18.69 5.33
C TYR A 310 -0.90 -17.88 4.11
N ARG A 311 -0.99 -18.52 2.94
CA ARG A 311 -1.43 -17.84 1.72
C ARG A 311 -2.85 -17.28 1.88
N ARG A 312 -3.01 -15.99 1.59
CA ARG A 312 -4.30 -15.33 1.34
C ARG A 312 -4.17 -14.40 0.14
N ALA A 313 -5.13 -14.52 -0.78
CA ALA A 313 -5.28 -13.70 -1.98
C ALA A 313 -6.73 -13.78 -2.46
N PRO A 314 -7.26 -12.80 -3.21
CA PRO A 314 -8.60 -12.86 -3.77
C PRO A 314 -8.81 -14.14 -4.59
N THR A 315 -9.93 -14.83 -4.38
CA THR A 315 -10.32 -16.05 -5.11
C THR A 315 -11.61 -15.86 -5.90
N VAL A 316 -12.31 -14.75 -5.67
CA VAL A 316 -13.49 -14.33 -6.43
C VAL A 316 -13.18 -12.99 -7.08
N TRP A 317 -13.53 -12.88 -8.35
CA TRP A 317 -13.37 -11.67 -9.17
C TRP A 317 -14.68 -11.35 -9.87
N ASP A 318 -14.90 -10.07 -10.16
CA ASP A 318 -15.98 -9.59 -11.04
C ASP A 318 -15.80 -10.03 -12.50
#